data_AF-A0A7W1ILG2-F1
#
_entry.id   AF-A0A7W1ILG2-F1
#
_cell.length_a   1.000
_cell.length_b   1.000
_cell.length_c   1.000
_cell.angle_alpha   90.00
_cell.angle_beta   90.00
_cell.angle_gamma   90.00
#
_symmetry.space_group_name_H-M   'P 1'
#
loop_
_entity.id
_entity.type
_entity.pdbx_description
1 polymer ?
#
loop_
_entity_poly.entity_id
_entity_poly.type
_entity_poly.pdbx_seq_one_letter_code
_entity_poly.pdbx_strand_id
1 'polypeptide(L)'
;MTKIITYILFSVSFFSFCQTNKTPNDSIFKKGDVIKIPQIVFCLDARGDENDSIFEKISSFLKSHKDLAFEIGSHTDSRGGARKNTDL
;
A
#
# COMPACT_ATOMS: atom_id res chain seq x y z
N MET A 1 37.94 -22.13 -14.28
CA MET A 1 36.70 -22.31 -13.49
C MET A 1 36.34 -21.12 -12.61
N THR A 2 37.32 -20.46 -11.97
CA THR A 2 37.09 -19.30 -11.08
C THR A 2 36.38 -18.11 -11.73
N LYS A 3 36.69 -17.77 -12.99
CA LYS A 3 36.05 -16.63 -13.68
C LYS A 3 34.54 -16.80 -13.91
N ILE A 4 34.06 -18.02 -14.15
CA ILE A 4 32.63 -18.31 -14.38
C ILE A 4 31.84 -18.07 -13.08
N ILE A 5 32.39 -18.48 -11.95
CA ILE A 5 31.79 -18.26 -10.63
C ILE A 5 31.70 -16.77 -10.31
N THR A 6 32.72 -15.97 -10.68
CA THR A 6 32.70 -14.51 -10.50
C THR A 6 31.61 -13.83 -11.34
N TYR A 7 31.41 -14.25 -12.59
CA TYR A 7 30.35 -13.72 -13.44
C TYR A 7 28.94 -14.05 -12.91
N ILE A 8 28.75 -15.25 -12.36
CA ILE A 8 27.48 -15.65 -11.74
C ILE A 8 27.20 -14.80 -10.50
N LEU A 9 28.17 -14.65 -9.58
CA LEU A 9 28.02 -13.80 -8.38
C LEU A 9 27.74 -12.32 -8.71
N PHE A 10 28.31 -11.79 -9.79
CA PHE A 10 28.05 -10.42 -10.23
C PHE A 10 26.63 -10.25 -10.82
N SER A 11 26.11 -11.27 -11.51
CA SER A 11 24.76 -11.23 -12.13
C SER A 11 23.60 -11.31 -11.12
N VAL A 12 23.79 -11.99 -9.98
CA VAL A 12 22.74 -12.13 -8.94
C VAL A 12 22.49 -10.81 -8.20
N SER A 13 23.41 -9.86 -8.28
CA SER A 13 23.32 -8.54 -7.63
C SER A 13 22.35 -7.58 -8.34
N PHE A 14 21.87 -7.92 -9.54
CA PHE A 14 21.00 -7.05 -10.36
C PHE A 14 19.51 -7.39 -10.28
N PHE A 15 19.08 -8.30 -9.41
CA PHE A 15 17.66 -8.36 -9.01
C PHE A 15 17.34 -7.19 -8.07
N SER A 16 17.49 -5.97 -8.58
CA SER A 16 16.83 -4.80 -8.02
C SER A 16 15.33 -5.07 -8.10
N PHE A 17 14.72 -5.34 -6.95
CA PHE A 17 13.28 -5.34 -6.78
C PHE A 17 12.78 -3.94 -7.17
N CYS A 18 12.37 -3.80 -8.43
CA CYS A 18 11.75 -2.58 -8.90
C CYS A 18 10.33 -2.57 -8.32
N GLN A 19 10.13 -1.88 -7.19
CA GLN A 19 8.80 -1.71 -6.60
C GLN A 19 7.94 -0.93 -7.59
N THR A 20 6.94 -1.60 -8.16
CA THR A 20 5.97 -0.93 -9.02
C THR A 20 4.83 -0.38 -8.17
N ASN A 21 4.45 0.88 -8.42
CA ASN A 21 3.29 1.50 -7.78
C ASN A 21 2.04 1.07 -8.56
N LYS A 22 1.10 0.41 -7.88
CA LYS A 22 -0.16 -0.08 -8.45
C LYS A 22 -1.37 0.52 -7.75
N THR A 23 -2.52 0.40 -8.38
CA THR A 23 -3.82 0.80 -7.84
C THR A 23 -4.75 -0.41 -7.73
N PRO A 24 -5.84 -0.33 -6.94
CA PRO A 24 -6.82 -1.42 -6.85
C PRO A 24 -7.51 -1.79 -8.16
N ASN A 25 -7.42 -0.94 -9.20
CA ASN A 25 -8.02 -1.19 -10.51
C ASN A 25 -7.11 -2.03 -11.42
N ASP A 26 -5.86 -2.28 -11.03
CA ASP A 26 -4.95 -3.13 -11.80
C ASP A 26 -5.35 -4.60 -11.70
N SER A 27 -5.08 -5.37 -12.75
CA SER A 27 -5.48 -6.78 -12.85
C SER A 27 -4.37 -7.79 -12.55
N ILE A 28 -3.11 -7.33 -12.53
CA ILE A 28 -1.94 -8.20 -12.37
C ILE A 28 -1.13 -7.70 -11.19
N PHE A 29 -0.95 -8.52 -10.17
CA PHE A 29 -0.13 -8.23 -8.98
C PHE A 29 1.02 -9.23 -8.86
N LYS A 30 2.17 -8.76 -8.40
CA LYS A 30 3.38 -9.54 -8.17
C LYS A 30 3.89 -9.24 -6.76
N LYS A 31 4.54 -10.23 -6.15
CA LYS A 31 5.17 -10.06 -4.85
C LYS A 31 6.16 -8.88 -4.92
N GLY A 32 6.05 -7.95 -3.97
CA GLY A 32 6.85 -6.71 -3.92
C GLY A 32 6.20 -5.49 -4.57
N ASP A 33 5.05 -5.63 -5.20
CA ASP A 33 4.27 -4.46 -5.63
C ASP A 33 3.72 -3.68 -4.44
N VAL A 34 3.67 -2.35 -4.58
CA VAL A 34 3.06 -1.45 -3.60
C VAL A 34 1.75 -0.94 -4.17
N ILE A 35 0.63 -1.35 -3.56
CA ILE A 35 -0.70 -0.95 -3.99
C ILE A 35 -1.11 0.29 -3.21
N LYS A 36 -1.21 1.42 -3.91
CA LYS A 36 -1.66 2.68 -3.33
C LYS A 36 -3.17 2.75 -3.32
N ILE A 37 -3.72 2.79 -2.12
CA ILE A 37 -5.14 3.03 -1.91
C ILE A 37 -5.40 4.56 -1.96
N PRO A 38 -6.51 5.01 -2.57
CA PRO A 38 -6.91 6.42 -2.51
C PRO A 38 -6.98 6.91 -1.06
N GLN A 39 -6.55 8.16 -0.82
CA GLN A 39 -6.65 8.76 0.50
C GLN A 39 -8.11 8.88 0.92
N ILE A 40 -8.43 8.33 2.09
CA ILE A 40 -9.74 8.45 2.70
C ILE A 40 -9.68 9.66 3.63
N VAL A 41 -10.43 10.72 3.29
CA VAL A 41 -10.51 11.91 4.14
C VAL A 41 -11.67 11.73 5.10
N PHE A 42 -11.36 11.69 6.39
CA PHE A 42 -12.35 11.67 7.45
C PHE A 42 -12.52 13.08 8.03
N CYS A 43 -13.77 13.50 8.18
CA CYS A 43 -14.11 14.75 8.85
C CYS A 43 -15.24 14.48 9.83
N LEU A 44 -15.03 14.80 11.11
CA LEU A 44 -15.97 14.54 12.21
C LEU A 44 -17.37 15.13 11.97
N ASP A 45 -17.48 16.19 11.16
CA ASP A 45 -18.73 16.87 10.86
C ASP A 45 -19.28 16.56 9.44
N ALA A 46 -18.55 15.77 8.64
CA ALA A 46 -19.03 15.38 7.32
C ALA A 46 -19.95 14.16 7.43
N ARG A 47 -21.21 14.33 7.04
CA ARG A 47 -22.15 13.21 6.86
C ARG A 47 -21.60 12.30 5.76
N GLY A 48 -21.20 11.09 6.16
CA GLY A 48 -20.33 10.20 5.39
C GLY A 48 -21.00 9.46 4.25
N ASP A 49 -21.51 10.17 3.24
CA ASP A 49 -22.11 9.52 2.06
C ASP A 49 -21.11 9.29 0.92
N GLU A 50 -20.01 10.06 0.82
CA GLU A 50 -19.13 9.99 -0.36
C GLU A 50 -18.08 8.86 -0.32
N ASN A 51 -17.85 8.25 0.85
CA ASN A 51 -16.76 7.27 1.02
C ASN A 51 -17.20 5.79 0.96
N ASP A 52 -18.49 5.49 1.05
CA ASP A 52 -18.98 4.10 1.11
C ASP A 52 -18.56 3.28 -0.11
N SER A 53 -18.61 3.88 -1.30
CA SER A 53 -18.19 3.22 -2.55
C SER A 53 -16.69 2.87 -2.57
N ILE A 54 -15.85 3.63 -1.86
CA ILE A 54 -14.41 3.36 -1.75
C ILE A 54 -14.17 2.22 -0.76
N PHE A 55 -14.85 2.23 0.39
CA PHE A 55 -14.75 1.14 1.37
C PHE A 55 -15.23 -0.20 0.80
N GLU A 56 -16.29 -0.21 -0.01
CA GLU A 56 -16.73 -1.41 -0.72
C GLU A 56 -15.68 -1.95 -1.69
N LYS A 57 -15.02 -1.07 -2.46
CA LYS A 57 -13.94 -1.47 -3.37
C LYS A 57 -12.74 -2.04 -2.63
N ILE A 58 -12.29 -1.36 -1.57
CA ILE A 58 -11.16 -1.81 -0.75
C ILE A 58 -11.50 -3.14 -0.08
N SER A 59 -12.68 -3.27 0.53
CA SER A 59 -13.08 -4.49 1.20
C SER A 59 -13.24 -5.67 0.24
N SER A 60 -13.76 -5.44 -0.97
CA SER A 60 -13.86 -6.45 -2.02
C SER A 60 -12.47 -6.89 -2.49
N PHE A 61 -11.55 -5.94 -2.68
CA PHE A 61 -10.17 -6.21 -3.07
C PHE A 61 -9.42 -7.05 -2.01
N LEU A 62 -9.52 -6.69 -0.73
CA LEU A 62 -8.89 -7.44 0.37
C LEU A 62 -9.54 -8.81 0.58
N LYS A 63 -10.84 -8.95 0.28
CA LYS A 63 -11.52 -10.24 0.34
C LYS A 63 -11.08 -11.19 -0.77
N SER A 64 -10.79 -10.69 -1.97
CA SER A 64 -10.33 -11.52 -3.08
C SER A 64 -8.84 -11.89 -3.00
N HIS A 65 -8.04 -11.16 -2.23
CA HIS A 65 -6.59 -11.38 -2.08
C HIS A 65 -6.21 -11.64 -0.62
N LYS A 66 -6.56 -12.83 -0.11
CA LYS A 66 -6.40 -13.23 1.30
C LYS A 66 -4.95 -13.40 1.76
N ASP A 67 -4.03 -13.52 0.82
CA ASP A 67 -2.59 -13.70 1.00
C ASP A 67 -1.81 -12.37 1.08
N LEU A 68 -2.48 -11.23 0.87
CA LEU A 68 -1.86 -9.91 1.02
C LEU A 68 -1.78 -9.49 2.49
N ALA A 69 -0.58 -9.12 2.93
CA ALA A 69 -0.39 -8.29 4.11
C ALA A 69 -0.60 -6.82 3.73
N PHE A 70 -1.24 -6.04 4.61
CA PHE A 70 -1.49 -4.62 4.39
C PHE A 70 -1.12 -3.81 5.63
N GLU A 71 -0.81 -2.53 5.40
CA GLU A 71 -0.55 -1.53 6.43
C GLU A 71 -1.56 -0.39 6.26
N ILE A 72 -2.09 0.12 7.36
CA ILE A 72 -2.99 1.28 7.37
C ILE A 72 -2.29 2.40 8.12
N GLY A 73 -2.01 3.51 7.42
CA GLY A 73 -1.53 4.75 8.02
C GLY A 73 -2.71 5.68 8.29
N SER A 74 -2.90 6.07 9.57
CA SER A 74 -3.80 7.16 9.94
C SER A 74 -2.97 8.43 10.14
N HIS A 75 -3.42 9.53 9.56
CA HIS A 75 -2.78 10.83 9.68
C HIS A 75 -3.82 11.88 10.04
N THR A 76 -3.52 12.65 11.07
CA THR A 76 -4.27 13.85 11.45
C THR A 76 -3.55 15.08 10.93
N ASP A 77 -4.30 16.18 10.80
CA ASP A 77 -3.68 17.47 10.49
C ASP A 77 -2.92 18.02 11.72
N SER A 78 -2.24 19.15 11.54
CA SER A 78 -1.43 19.78 12.59
C SER A 78 -2.23 20.57 13.63
N ARG A 79 -3.57 20.64 13.51
CA ARG A 79 -4.44 21.36 14.44
C ARG A 79 -4.74 20.48 15.65
N GLY A 80 -4.87 21.09 16.83
CA GLY A 80 -5.13 20.38 18.08
C GLY A 80 -3.85 20.00 18.84
N GLY A 81 -4.02 19.24 19.93
CA GLY A 81 -2.92 18.76 20.75
C GLY A 81 -2.46 17.37 20.30
N ALA A 82 -1.16 17.09 20.41
CA ALA A 82 -0.56 15.81 19.98
C ALA A 82 -1.28 14.57 20.52
N ARG A 83 -1.70 14.62 21.80
CA ARG A 83 -2.48 13.55 22.43
C ARG A 83 -3.83 13.34 21.74
N LYS A 84 -4.58 14.43 21.51
CA LYS A 84 -5.88 14.38 20.81
C LYS A 84 -5.72 13.84 19.38
N ASN A 85 -4.64 14.21 18.71
CA ASN A 85 -4.35 13.79 17.33
C ASN A 85 -3.88 12.34 17.20
N THR A 86 -3.40 11.74 18.30
CA THR A 86 -3.02 10.31 18.37
C THR A 86 -4.22 9.42 18.70
N ASP A 87 -5.20 9.97 19.43
CA ASP A 87 -6.42 9.27 19.85
C ASP A 87 -7.53 9.31 18.76
N LEU A 88 -7.27 9.93 17.59
CA LEU A 88 -8.16 10.00 16.41
C LEU A 88 -7.83 8.91 15.40
#